data_AF-A0A5C8LUT8-F1
#
_entry.id   AF-A0A5C8LUT8-F1
#
_cell.length_a   1.000
_cell.length_b   1.000
_cell.length_c   1.000
_cell.angle_alpha   90.00
_cell.angle_beta   90.00
_cell.angle_gamma   90.00
#
_symmetry.space_group_name_H-M   'P 1'
#
loop_
_entity.id
_entity.type
_entity.pdbx_description
1 polymer ?
#
loop_
_entity_poly.entity_id
_entity_poly.type
_entity_poly.pdbx_seq_one_letter_code
_entity_poly.pdbx_strand_id
1 'polypeptide(L)'
;MKANHPKKEGKKQLTLRIPVEILAEAELSLNEKYLLGIDFNLLEKEGYNCYTNKAIGQTLQLHPNLVSKARKQLVNKGFLHREGRKYYLSDLAQNYLDQNDMMAYIYPWVYQNEQLSTGAKLLYGEYNSISRSQRNYFASRQYSADKLNVSVESITNWTKQLYQEGCLDCYYHNRGYYRNQKVVRTSGFPNLKFLD
;
A
#
# COMPACT_ATOMS: atom_id res chain seq x y z
N MET A 1 -18.04 9.43 20.32
CA MET A 1 -18.46 9.89 18.97
C MET A 1 -18.52 8.67 18.06
N LYS A 2 -19.68 8.37 17.47
CA LYS A 2 -19.88 7.20 16.61
C LYS A 2 -19.31 7.52 15.23
N ALA A 3 -18.31 6.76 14.78
CA ALA A 3 -17.79 6.87 13.43
C ALA A 3 -18.91 6.56 12.42
N ASN A 4 -19.14 7.45 11.47
CA ASN A 4 -20.06 7.23 10.36
C ASN A 4 -19.54 6.07 9.51
N HIS A 5 -20.22 4.92 9.57
CA HIS A 5 -19.92 3.78 8.72
C HIS A 5 -20.58 3.99 7.34
N PRO A 6 -19.81 4.02 6.24
CA PRO A 6 -20.42 4.04 4.91
C PRO A 6 -21.22 2.75 4.65
N LYS A 7 -22.43 2.94 4.12
CA LYS A 7 -23.43 1.89 3.84
C LYS A 7 -22.94 0.86 2.82
N LYS A 8 -23.38 -0.39 3.02
CA LYS A 8 -23.20 -1.57 2.17
C LYS A 8 -23.93 -1.44 0.83
N GLU A 9 -23.19 -1.48 -0.28
CA GLU A 9 -23.62 -2.05 -1.57
C GLU A 9 -22.41 -2.77 -2.17
N GLY A 10 -22.42 -4.11 -2.10
CA GLY A 10 -21.22 -4.93 -2.21
C GLY A 10 -20.70 -5.14 -3.63
N LYS A 11 -20.21 -4.10 -4.30
CA LYS A 11 -19.16 -4.31 -5.32
C LYS A 11 -17.94 -4.86 -4.60
N LYS A 12 -17.42 -6.03 -5.00
CA LYS A 12 -16.14 -6.56 -4.49
C LYS A 12 -15.09 -5.45 -4.63
N GLN A 13 -14.62 -4.92 -3.51
CA GLN A 13 -13.61 -3.87 -3.50
C GLN A 13 -12.24 -4.53 -3.58
N LEU A 14 -11.40 -4.00 -4.47
CA LEU A 14 -10.07 -4.52 -4.76
C LEU A 14 -9.14 -4.30 -3.57
N THR A 15 -8.48 -5.33 -3.06
CA THR A 15 -7.37 -5.12 -2.10
C THR A 15 -6.10 -4.91 -2.91
N LEU A 16 -5.37 -3.83 -2.66
CA LEU A 16 -4.10 -3.60 -3.36
C LEU A 16 -3.07 -4.59 -2.84
N ARG A 17 -2.35 -5.20 -3.78
CA ARG A 17 -1.25 -6.13 -3.57
C ARG A 17 0.00 -5.52 -4.20
N ILE A 18 1.03 -5.30 -3.39
CA ILE A 18 2.32 -4.75 -3.84
C ILE A 18 3.41 -5.70 -3.36
N PRO A 19 4.27 -6.23 -4.24
CA PRO A 19 5.46 -6.97 -3.81
C PRO A 19 6.29 -6.14 -2.84
N VAL A 20 6.75 -6.73 -1.73
CA VAL A 20 7.44 -5.95 -0.68
C VAL A 20 8.77 -5.36 -1.15
N GLU A 21 9.33 -5.90 -2.23
CA GLU A 21 10.55 -5.48 -2.90
C GLU A 21 10.31 -4.21 -3.70
N ILE A 22 9.11 -4.02 -4.26
CA ILE A 22 8.69 -2.73 -4.83
C ILE A 22 8.64 -1.66 -3.75
N LEU A 23 8.31 -2.01 -2.50
CA LEU A 23 8.41 -1.04 -1.40
C LEU A 23 9.85 -0.61 -1.16
N ALA A 24 10.81 -1.54 -1.33
CA ALA A 24 12.26 -1.34 -1.18
C ALA A 24 12.94 -0.65 -2.37
N GLU A 25 12.30 -0.61 -3.54
CA GLU A 25 12.90 -0.03 -4.75
C GLU A 25 13.19 1.47 -4.56
N ALA A 26 14.48 1.82 -4.53
CA ALA A 26 14.94 3.17 -4.21
C ALA A 26 14.69 4.13 -5.38
N GLU A 27 14.65 3.62 -6.62
CA GLU A 27 14.37 4.45 -7.79
C GLU A 27 12.91 4.91 -7.84
N LEU A 28 12.00 4.22 -7.16
CA LEU A 28 10.57 4.54 -7.17
C LEU A 28 10.19 5.51 -6.04
N SER A 29 9.42 6.54 -6.39
CA SER A 29 8.76 7.40 -5.41
C SER A 29 7.58 6.68 -4.75
N LEU A 30 7.14 7.18 -3.58
CA LEU A 30 5.97 6.63 -2.88
C LEU A 30 4.71 6.57 -3.75
N ASN A 31 4.45 7.60 -4.58
CA ASN A 31 3.30 7.61 -5.47
C ASN A 31 3.43 6.58 -6.59
N GLU A 32 4.64 6.33 -7.08
CA GLU A 32 4.90 5.29 -8.10
C GLU A 32 4.72 3.89 -7.51
N LYS A 33 5.29 3.62 -6.33
CA LYS A 33 5.11 2.36 -5.57
C LYS A 33 3.63 2.06 -5.33
N TYR A 34 2.89 3.07 -4.88
CA TYR A 34 1.47 2.94 -4.56
C TYR A 34 0.61 2.76 -5.82
N LEU A 35 0.94 3.45 -6.92
CA LEU A 35 0.24 3.32 -8.18
C LEU A 35 0.51 1.96 -8.85
N LEU A 36 1.73 1.42 -8.75
CA LEU A 36 2.01 0.06 -9.21
C LEU A 36 1.10 -0.97 -8.52
N GLY A 37 0.74 -0.75 -7.25
CA GLY A 37 -0.23 -1.62 -6.56
C GLY A 37 -1.57 -1.75 -7.28
N ILE A 38 -2.13 -0.65 -7.79
CA ILE A 38 -3.40 -0.75 -8.53
C ILE A 38 -3.19 -1.31 -9.94
N ASP A 39 -2.06 -0.98 -10.57
CA ASP A 39 -1.72 -1.49 -11.90
C ASP A 39 -1.53 -3.02 -11.83
N PHE A 40 -0.74 -3.57 -10.92
CA PHE A 40 -0.58 -5.03 -10.74
C PHE A 40 -1.92 -5.77 -10.64
N ASN A 41 -2.85 -5.26 -9.83
CA ASN A 41 -4.12 -5.93 -9.58
C ASN A 41 -5.11 -5.84 -10.76
N LEU A 42 -5.13 -4.72 -11.48
CA LEU A 42 -5.98 -4.56 -12.67
C LEU A 42 -5.42 -5.33 -13.86
N LEU A 43 -4.09 -5.45 -13.94
CA LEU A 43 -3.37 -6.15 -14.99
C LEU A 43 -3.45 -7.66 -14.84
N GLU A 44 -3.37 -8.18 -13.61
CA GLU A 44 -3.63 -9.61 -13.31
C GLU A 44 -5.04 -10.04 -13.75
N LYS A 45 -6.01 -9.11 -13.73
CA LYS A 45 -7.40 -9.41 -14.07
C LYS A 45 -7.72 -9.27 -15.56
N GLU A 46 -7.30 -8.17 -16.20
CA GLU A 46 -7.74 -7.79 -17.55
C GLU A 46 -6.58 -7.77 -18.58
N GLY A 47 -5.34 -8.03 -18.15
CA GLY A 47 -4.13 -7.95 -18.97
C GLY A 47 -3.64 -6.52 -19.26
N TYR A 48 -4.50 -5.50 -19.10
CA TYR A 48 -4.17 -4.09 -19.27
C TYR A 48 -4.97 -3.17 -18.33
N ASN A 49 -4.44 -1.99 -18.01
CA ASN A 49 -5.15 -0.93 -17.30
C ASN A 49 -5.49 0.20 -18.27
N CYS A 50 -6.78 0.46 -18.48
CA CYS A 50 -7.28 1.55 -19.33
C CYS A 50 -8.02 2.65 -18.54
N TYR A 51 -8.02 2.58 -17.20
CA TYR A 51 -8.69 3.57 -16.36
C TYR A 51 -8.03 4.94 -16.49
N THR A 52 -8.86 5.97 -16.52
CA THR A 52 -8.39 7.35 -16.59
C THR A 52 -7.65 7.76 -15.31
N ASN A 53 -6.75 8.73 -15.41
CA ASN A 53 -6.05 9.28 -14.25
C ASN A 53 -7.03 9.84 -13.20
N LYS A 54 -8.20 10.34 -13.62
CA LYS A 54 -9.27 10.80 -12.73
C LYS A 54 -9.89 9.64 -11.96
N ALA A 55 -10.21 8.54 -12.64
CA ALA A 55 -10.81 7.36 -11.99
C ALA A 55 -9.84 6.69 -11.00
N ILE A 56 -8.57 6.54 -11.38
CA ILE A 56 -7.52 6.04 -10.49
C ILE A 56 -7.31 6.99 -9.31
N GLY A 57 -7.25 8.30 -9.58
CA GLY A 57 -7.09 9.33 -8.56
C GLY A 57 -8.21 9.30 -7.51
N GLN A 58 -9.46 9.18 -7.95
CA GLN A 58 -10.61 9.01 -7.06
C GLN A 58 -10.51 7.72 -6.24
N THR A 59 -10.06 6.62 -6.85
CA THR A 59 -9.95 5.32 -6.16
C THR A 59 -8.88 5.32 -5.08
N LEU A 60 -7.72 5.91 -5.37
CA LEU A 60 -6.54 5.91 -4.50
C LEU A 60 -6.45 7.13 -3.57
N GLN A 61 -7.40 8.06 -3.68
CA GLN A 61 -7.37 9.39 -3.06
C GLN A 61 -6.08 10.16 -3.40
N LEU A 62 -5.77 10.22 -4.70
CA LEU A 62 -4.66 10.97 -5.26
C LEU A 62 -5.16 12.02 -6.24
N HIS A 63 -4.48 13.17 -6.27
CA HIS A 63 -4.73 14.17 -7.29
C HIS A 63 -4.42 13.58 -8.69
N PRO A 64 -5.28 13.76 -9.71
CA PRO A 64 -5.07 13.18 -11.05
C PRO A 64 -3.73 13.55 -11.69
N ASN A 65 -3.18 14.73 -11.40
CA ASN A 65 -1.85 15.15 -11.87
C ASN A 65 -0.72 14.29 -11.28
N LEU A 66 -0.85 13.85 -10.02
CA LEU A 66 0.12 12.94 -9.41
C LEU A 66 0.07 11.57 -10.06
N VAL A 67 -1.13 11.07 -10.36
CA VAL A 67 -1.32 9.82 -11.12
C VAL A 67 -0.68 9.92 -12.50
N SER A 68 -0.97 11.01 -13.22
CA SER A 68 -0.38 11.26 -14.56
C SER A 68 1.15 11.28 -14.52
N LYS A 69 1.72 12.01 -13.56
CA LYS A 69 3.17 12.10 -13.36
C LYS A 69 3.77 10.75 -13.03
N ALA A 70 3.21 10.02 -12.07
CA ALA A 70 3.68 8.71 -11.65
C ALA A 70 3.60 7.69 -12.80
N ARG A 71 2.50 7.61 -13.56
CA ARG A 71 2.42 6.73 -14.75
C ARG A 71 3.49 7.03 -15.78
N LYS A 72 3.72 8.31 -16.08
CA LYS A 72 4.77 8.71 -17.03
C LYS A 72 6.14 8.24 -16.55
N GLN A 73 6.44 8.37 -15.27
CA GLN A 73 7.71 7.91 -14.70
C GLN A 73 7.82 6.38 -14.69
N LEU A 74 6.76 5.65 -14.36
CA LEU A 74 6.74 4.20 -14.42
C LEU A 74 6.98 3.66 -15.84
N VAL A 75 6.45 4.34 -16.86
CA VAL A 75 6.77 4.03 -18.26
C VAL A 75 8.24 4.32 -18.57
N ASN A 76 8.74 5.49 -18.18
CA ASN A 76 10.13 5.87 -18.43
C ASN A 76 11.15 4.95 -17.73
N LYS A 77 10.82 4.46 -16.53
CA LYS A 77 11.63 3.52 -15.75
C LYS A 77 11.43 2.06 -16.19
N GLY A 78 10.64 1.82 -17.23
CA GLY A 78 10.45 0.48 -17.80
C GLY A 78 9.60 -0.46 -16.94
N PHE A 79 8.84 0.02 -15.97
CA PHE A 79 7.88 -0.80 -15.20
C PHE A 79 6.55 -0.99 -15.94
N LEU A 80 6.17 -0.04 -16.80
CA LEU A 80 4.95 -0.10 -17.58
C LEU A 80 5.26 0.10 -19.07
N HIS A 81 4.52 -0.61 -19.92
CA HIS A 81 4.43 -0.30 -21.35
C HIS A 81 3.09 0.38 -21.63
N ARG A 82 3.05 1.30 -22.61
CA ARG A 82 1.83 2.02 -22.98
C ARG A 82 1.55 1.92 -24.47
N GLU A 83 0.36 1.42 -24.80
CA GLU A 83 -0.17 1.41 -26.16
C GLU A 83 -1.49 2.21 -26.19
N GLY A 84 -1.46 3.39 -26.82
CA GLY A 84 -2.62 4.28 -26.85
C GLY A 84 -3.10 4.68 -25.45
N ARG A 85 -4.26 4.15 -25.03
CA ARG A 85 -4.87 4.38 -23.70
C ARG A 85 -4.66 3.24 -22.71
N LYS A 86 -4.01 2.15 -23.13
CA LYS A 86 -3.78 0.96 -22.33
C LYS A 86 -2.37 0.98 -21.75
N TYR A 87 -2.26 0.63 -20.48
CA TYR A 87 -1.00 0.36 -19.80
C TYR A 87 -0.89 -1.13 -19.54
N TYR A 88 0.31 -1.68 -19.66
CA TYR A 88 0.63 -3.10 -19.44
C TYR A 88 1.82 -3.19 -18.48
N LEU A 89 1.95 -4.31 -17.76
CA LEU A 89 3.18 -4.61 -17.03
C LEU A 89 4.28 -4.92 -18.04
N SER A 90 5.49 -4.44 -17.77
CA SER A 90 6.68 -4.94 -18.45
C SER A 90 7.18 -6.24 -17.81
N ASP A 91 8.12 -6.90 -18.49
CA ASP A 91 8.83 -8.05 -17.93
C ASP A 91 9.53 -7.71 -16.60
N LEU A 92 10.07 -6.49 -16.47
CA LEU A 92 10.67 -6.02 -15.22
C LEU A 92 9.66 -6.04 -14.07
N ALA A 93 8.47 -5.48 -14.29
CA ALA A 93 7.43 -5.44 -13.27
C ALA A 93 6.83 -6.83 -13.00
N GLN A 94 6.75 -7.69 -14.03
CA GLN A 94 6.29 -9.07 -13.87
C GLN A 94 7.29 -9.92 -13.06
N ASN A 95 8.60 -9.72 -13.26
CA ASN A 95 9.62 -10.39 -12.44
C ASN A 95 9.45 -10.07 -10.94
N TYR A 96 9.06 -8.84 -10.60
CA TYR A 96 8.70 -8.48 -9.22
C TYR A 96 7.44 -9.18 -8.71
N LEU A 97 6.52 -9.63 -9.55
CA LEU A 97 5.39 -10.45 -9.10
C LEU A 97 5.81 -11.92 -8.93
N ASP A 98 6.63 -12.43 -9.84
CA ASP A 98 6.96 -13.86 -9.92
C ASP A 98 7.99 -14.28 -8.86
N GLN A 99 8.93 -13.39 -8.50
CA GLN A 99 10.03 -13.71 -7.58
C GLN A 99 9.68 -13.51 -6.10
N ASN A 100 8.52 -12.93 -5.80
CA ASN A 100 8.24 -12.41 -4.45
C ASN A 100 7.13 -13.19 -3.75
N ASP A 101 7.55 -14.00 -2.77
CA ASP A 101 6.65 -14.76 -1.89
C ASP A 101 5.87 -13.85 -0.93
N MET A 102 6.36 -12.62 -0.70
CA MET A 102 5.77 -11.67 0.24
C MET A 102 5.11 -10.48 -0.47
N MET A 103 3.86 -10.21 -0.09
CA MET A 103 3.06 -9.11 -0.62
C MET A 103 2.60 -8.21 0.53
N ALA A 104 2.69 -6.92 0.31
CA ALA A 104 2.02 -5.90 1.11
C ALA A 104 0.56 -5.77 0.68
N TYR A 105 -0.37 -5.94 1.63
CA TYR A 105 -1.80 -5.85 1.40
C TYR A 105 -2.37 -4.55 1.97
N ILE A 106 -2.95 -3.71 1.11
CA ILE A 106 -3.60 -2.47 1.52
C ILE A 106 -5.10 -2.58 1.20
N TYR A 107 -5.91 -2.61 2.26
CA TYR A 107 -7.35 -2.78 2.12
C TYR A 107 -8.06 -1.50 1.65
N PRO A 108 -9.24 -1.63 1.03
CA PRO A 108 -10.06 -0.50 0.56
C PRO A 108 -10.22 0.63 1.55
N TRP A 109 -10.62 0.33 2.77
CA TRP A 109 -10.83 1.34 3.80
C TRP A 109 -9.54 2.08 4.20
N VAL A 110 -8.35 1.50 3.97
CA VAL A 110 -7.05 2.18 4.19
C VAL A 110 -6.72 3.06 3.00
N TYR A 111 -6.74 2.52 1.78
CA TYR A 111 -6.31 3.26 0.60
C TYR A 111 -7.31 4.36 0.18
N GLN A 112 -8.58 4.22 0.58
CA GLN A 112 -9.63 5.23 0.40
C GLN A 112 -9.72 6.24 1.55
N ASN A 113 -8.95 6.08 2.64
CA ASN A 113 -8.93 7.07 3.72
C ASN A 113 -8.20 8.35 3.25
N GLU A 114 -8.91 9.48 3.28
CA GLU A 114 -8.40 10.80 2.86
C GLU A 114 -7.47 11.44 3.91
N GLN A 115 -7.55 11.02 5.18
CA GLN A 115 -6.68 11.50 6.26
C GLN A 115 -5.31 10.83 6.24
N LEU A 116 -5.17 9.71 5.51
CA LEU A 116 -3.92 8.99 5.37
C LEU A 116 -3.14 9.48 4.15
N SER A 117 -1.89 9.88 4.40
CA SER A 117 -0.92 10.13 3.33
C SER A 117 -0.57 8.85 2.55
N THR A 118 -0.07 8.99 1.31
CA THR A 118 0.44 7.85 0.52
C THR A 118 1.46 7.03 1.29
N GLY A 119 2.39 7.70 2.00
CA GLY A 119 3.39 7.04 2.82
C GLY A 119 2.80 6.23 3.96
N ALA A 120 1.77 6.77 4.65
CA ALA A 120 1.06 6.02 5.68
C ALA A 120 0.34 4.77 5.13
N LYS A 121 -0.27 4.88 3.95
CA LYS A 121 -0.93 3.74 3.28
C LYS A 121 0.07 2.64 2.90
N LEU A 122 1.23 3.00 2.38
CA LEU A 122 2.32 2.05 2.09
C LEU A 122 2.90 1.44 3.37
N LEU A 123 3.07 2.23 4.43
CA LEU A 123 3.53 1.73 5.73
C LEU A 123 2.55 0.74 6.35
N TYR A 124 1.24 0.97 6.20
CA TYR A 124 0.23 -0.02 6.56
C TYR A 124 0.45 -1.33 5.80
N GLY A 125 0.66 -1.26 4.47
CA GLY A 125 0.96 -2.42 3.64
C GLY A 125 2.19 -3.18 4.12
N GLU A 126 3.27 -2.48 4.46
CA GLU A 126 4.48 -3.07 5.05
C GLU A 126 4.17 -3.79 6.37
N TYR A 127 3.46 -3.15 7.30
CA TYR A 127 3.06 -3.79 8.55
C TYR A 127 2.15 -5.00 8.32
N ASN A 128 1.34 -4.96 7.27
CA ASN A 128 0.42 -6.03 6.90
C ASN A 128 1.08 -7.17 6.09
N SER A 129 2.28 -6.96 5.55
CA SER A 129 2.99 -7.94 4.71
C SER A 129 3.39 -9.20 5.47
N ILE A 130 3.85 -9.03 6.72
CA ILE A 130 4.24 -10.12 7.62
C ILE A 130 3.05 -10.61 8.44
N SER A 131 2.18 -9.67 8.82
CA SER A 131 1.17 -9.93 9.84
C SER A 131 -0.10 -10.56 9.29
N ARG A 132 -0.55 -10.20 8.08
CA ARG A 132 -1.94 -10.41 7.64
C ARG A 132 -2.95 -10.14 8.77
N SER A 133 -2.72 -9.13 9.62
CA SER A 133 -3.46 -8.83 10.86
C SER A 133 -3.43 -9.87 12.00
N GLN A 134 -2.68 -10.98 11.87
CA GLN A 134 -2.60 -12.07 12.85
C GLN A 134 -1.32 -12.07 13.70
N ARG A 135 -0.22 -11.54 13.17
CA ARG A 135 1.08 -11.51 13.87
C ARG A 135 1.51 -10.07 14.15
N ASN A 136 2.31 -9.90 15.18
CA ASN A 136 2.94 -8.62 15.45
C ASN A 136 4.06 -8.36 14.43
N TYR A 137 4.13 -7.14 13.92
CA TYR A 137 5.28 -6.66 13.17
C TYR A 137 6.38 -6.26 14.15
N PHE A 138 7.53 -6.93 14.06
CA PHE A 138 8.66 -6.78 14.97
C PHE A 138 9.90 -6.23 14.23
N ALA A 139 9.79 -5.05 13.62
CA ALA A 139 10.96 -4.38 13.03
C ALA A 139 11.20 -3.01 13.68
N SER A 140 12.45 -2.56 13.60
CA SER A 140 12.83 -1.23 14.07
C SER A 140 12.24 -0.16 13.15
N ARG A 141 12.12 1.08 13.65
CA ARG A 141 11.71 2.21 12.80
C ARG A 141 12.74 2.49 11.70
N GLN A 142 14.01 2.22 11.96
CA GLN A 142 15.09 2.34 10.99
C GLN A 142 14.88 1.36 9.84
N TYR A 143 14.57 0.09 10.15
CA TYR A 143 14.28 -0.90 9.12
C TYR A 143 13.15 -0.46 8.18
N SER A 144 12.01 0.00 8.72
CA SER A 144 10.91 0.47 7.87
C SER A 144 11.26 1.76 7.10
N ALA A 145 12.10 2.62 7.66
CA ALA A 145 12.58 3.85 7.02
C ALA A 145 13.46 3.54 5.82
N ASP A 146 14.45 2.67 6.02
CA ASP A 146 15.35 2.19 4.96
C ASP A 146 14.55 1.48 3.87
N LYS A 147 13.62 0.59 4.27
CA LYS A 147 12.77 -0.15 3.33
C LYS A 147 11.87 0.77 2.51
N LEU A 148 11.31 1.84 3.05
CA LEU A 148 10.49 2.77 2.26
C LEU A 148 11.29 3.88 1.58
N ASN A 149 12.62 3.92 1.79
CA ASN A 149 13.53 4.98 1.39
C ASN A 149 13.08 6.37 1.89
N VAL A 150 12.81 6.48 3.18
CA VAL A 150 12.35 7.72 3.85
C VAL A 150 13.00 7.91 5.21
N SER A 151 12.76 9.06 5.83
CA SER A 151 13.28 9.33 7.18
C SER A 151 12.55 8.56 8.29
N VAL A 152 13.24 8.33 9.40
CA VAL A 152 12.66 7.71 10.61
C VAL A 152 11.53 8.56 11.20
N GLU A 153 11.59 9.88 11.04
CA GLU A 153 10.55 10.82 11.43
C GLU A 153 9.28 10.58 10.61
N SER A 154 9.41 10.31 9.31
CA SER A 154 8.28 9.98 8.42
C SER A 154 7.58 8.72 8.92
N ILE A 155 8.32 7.66 9.24
CA ILE A 155 7.77 6.43 9.83
C ILE A 155 7.03 6.72 11.14
N THR A 156 7.60 7.58 11.99
CA THR A 156 6.99 7.95 13.27
C THR A 156 5.68 8.70 13.07
N ASN A 157 5.65 9.68 12.16
CA ASN A 157 4.47 10.48 11.85
C ASN A 157 3.37 9.64 11.22
N TRP A 158 3.71 8.80 10.24
CA TRP A 158 2.75 7.91 9.58
C TRP A 158 2.18 6.86 10.51
N THR A 159 2.97 6.34 11.46
CA THR A 159 2.45 5.43 12.48
C THR A 159 1.41 6.12 13.36
N LYS A 160 1.66 7.37 13.76
CA LYS A 160 0.68 8.15 14.53
C LYS A 160 -0.60 8.37 13.72
N GLN A 161 -0.49 8.72 12.44
CA GLN A 161 -1.64 8.83 11.53
C GLN A 161 -2.44 7.52 11.49
N LEU A 162 -1.77 6.39 11.24
CA LEU A 162 -2.42 5.08 11.18
C LEU A 162 -3.11 4.70 12.51
N TYR A 163 -2.50 5.03 13.65
CA TYR A 163 -3.11 4.77 14.96
C TYR A 163 -4.33 5.66 15.21
N GLN A 164 -4.24 6.96 14.91
CA GLN A 164 -5.33 7.92 15.06
C GLN A 164 -6.54 7.54 14.19
N GLU A 165 -6.29 7.06 12.98
CA GLU A 165 -7.31 6.63 12.03
C GLU A 165 -7.82 5.20 12.27
N GLY A 166 -7.46 4.56 13.39
CA GLY A 166 -7.93 3.22 13.75
C GLY A 166 -7.44 2.11 12.83
N CYS A 167 -6.32 2.33 12.13
CA CYS A 167 -5.71 1.33 11.25
C CYS A 167 -4.78 0.36 12.00
N LEU A 168 -4.46 0.63 13.27
CA LEU A 168 -3.59 -0.19 14.11
C LEU A 168 -4.32 -0.59 15.40
N ASP A 169 -4.37 -1.88 15.70
CA ASP A 169 -4.94 -2.40 16.94
C ASP A 169 -4.01 -2.20 18.13
N CYS A 170 -2.70 -2.19 17.87
CA CYS A 170 -1.72 -1.89 18.88
C CYS A 170 -0.53 -1.11 18.32
N TYR A 171 -0.07 -0.18 19.15
CA TYR A 171 1.17 0.55 18.96
C TYR A 171 1.82 0.76 20.33
N TYR A 172 2.79 -0.07 20.68
CA TYR A 172 3.56 0.09 21.91
C TYR A 172 5.03 -0.25 21.72
N HIS A 173 5.85 0.27 22.62
CA HIS A 173 7.27 -0.06 22.70
C HIS A 173 7.45 -1.17 23.73
N ASN A 174 7.95 -2.33 23.31
CA ASN A 174 8.45 -3.29 24.27
C ASN A 174 9.83 -2.79 24.75
N ARG A 175 9.95 -2.49 26.05
CA ARG A 175 11.20 -2.05 26.68
C ARG A 175 11.66 -3.17 27.61
N GLY A 176 12.44 -4.11 27.07
CA GLY A 176 13.10 -5.17 27.83
C GLY A 176 14.62 -5.17 27.62
N TYR A 177 15.35 -5.83 28.50
CA TYR A 177 16.80 -6.00 28.37
C TYR A 177 17.12 -6.62 26.98
N TYR A 178 17.92 -5.93 26.18
CA TYR A 178 18.28 -6.25 24.77
C TYR A 178 17.21 -6.11 23.66
N ARG A 179 15.99 -5.63 23.91
CA ARG A 179 14.95 -5.51 22.86
C ARG A 179 14.14 -4.23 22.97
N ASN A 180 14.68 -3.12 22.44
CA ASN A 180 13.87 -1.93 22.12
C ASN A 180 13.15 -2.13 20.78
N GLN A 181 12.08 -2.94 20.79
CA GLN A 181 11.32 -3.26 19.59
C GLN A 181 9.96 -2.58 19.62
N LYS A 182 9.58 -2.00 18.48
CA LYS A 182 8.24 -1.50 18.26
C LYS A 182 7.35 -2.69 17.91
N VAL A 183 6.24 -2.83 18.61
CA VAL A 183 5.23 -3.84 18.32
C VAL A 183 4.06 -3.14 17.66
N VAL A 184 3.77 -3.53 16.41
CA VAL A 184 2.61 -3.05 15.68
C VAL A 184 1.74 -4.22 15.27
N ARG A 185 0.44 -4.10 15.44
CA ARG A 185 -0.55 -4.98 14.82
C ARG A 185 -1.50 -4.12 14.01
N THR A 186 -1.60 -4.41 12.72
CA THR A 186 -2.60 -3.77 11.87
C THR A 186 -3.99 -4.20 12.31
N SER A 187 -4.93 -3.25 12.35
CA SER A 187 -6.33 -3.57 12.59
C SER A 187 -6.87 -4.38 11.43
N GLY A 188 -7.58 -5.45 11.77
CA GLY A 188 -8.28 -6.29 10.81
C GLY A 188 -9.76 -6.40 11.12
N PHE A 189 -10.59 -5.35 11.08
CA PHE A 189 -12.06 -5.54 11.18
C PHE A 189 -12.89 -4.57 10.33
N PRO A 190 -14.08 -4.99 9.81
CA PRO A 190 -14.82 -6.20 10.20
C PRO A 190 -15.08 -7.25 9.13
N ASN A 191 -15.08 -8.53 9.54
CA ASN A 191 -16.04 -9.56 9.12
C ASN A 191 -16.58 -9.44 7.67
N LEU A 192 -15.69 -9.39 6.69
CA LEU A 192 -16.05 -9.84 5.35
C LEU A 192 -15.76 -11.33 5.37
N LYS A 193 -16.83 -12.12 5.52
CA LYS A 193 -16.82 -13.46 4.95
C LYS A 193 -16.37 -13.26 3.50
N PHE A 194 -15.14 -13.63 3.18
CA PHE A 194 -14.84 -14.03 1.83
C PHE A 194 -15.78 -15.20 1.60
N LEU A 195 -16.85 -14.96 0.84
CA LEU A 195 -17.69 -16.06 0.38
C LEU A 195 -16.77 -16.91 -0.48
N ASP A 196 -16.52 -18.13 0.00
CA ASP A 196 -16.06 -19.24 -0.82
C ASP A 196 -16.97 -19.39 -2.06
#